data_AF-A0A348UT94-F1
#
_entry.id   AF-A0A348UT94-F1
#
_cell.length_a   1.000
_cell.length_b   1.000
_cell.length_c   1.000
_cell.angle_alpha   90.00
_cell.angle_beta   90.00
_cell.angle_gamma   90.00
#
_symmetry.space_group_name_H-M   'P 1'
#
loop_
_entity.id
_entity.type
_entity.pdbx_description
1 polymer ?
#
loop_
_entity_poly.entity_id
_entity_poly.type
_entity_poly.pdbx_seq_one_letter_code
_entity_poly.pdbx_strand_id
1 'polypeptide(L)'
;DLDPAMTSLAATHPLLSRLNNHAFDSARVTTLTGPGISPGEFRQIYQAASDRKRKPDDPRHVAEVRVMNLDADKFLEQVKGFWDVIIVDMPDPSTPELSKLYSKEFYLKVYHRLSKNGIASVQATSPYLAKESYLCIGRTLISAGFFILPYHENVPSFGDWGWFLCTRKDWDNSLGKQRISELEFTVPTRFLTPEVFRSELVFGKGMTQSRHTEINTLLFPVLLSYYNHESWLLE
;
A
#
# COMPACT_ATOMS: atom_id res chain seq x y z
N ASP A 1 5.39 -8.88 -3.80
CA ASP A 1 5.99 -10.19 -4.06
C ASP A 1 6.20 -10.88 -2.72
N LEU A 2 5.29 -11.74 -2.29
CA LEU A 2 5.54 -12.53 -1.08
C LEU A 2 6.26 -13.79 -1.53
N ASP A 3 7.54 -13.91 -1.17
CA ASP A 3 8.33 -15.11 -1.37
C ASP A 3 7.49 -16.34 -0.94
N PRO A 4 7.35 -17.37 -1.78
CA PRO A 4 6.68 -18.62 -1.41
C PRO A 4 7.17 -19.21 -0.08
N ALA A 5 8.46 -19.04 0.24
CA ALA A 5 9.03 -19.41 1.52
C ALA A 5 8.49 -18.55 2.67
N MET A 6 8.34 -17.23 2.48
CA MET A 6 7.73 -16.34 3.48
C MET A 6 6.23 -16.60 3.66
N THR A 7 5.51 -16.93 2.58
CA THR A 7 4.10 -17.33 2.66
C THR A 7 3.96 -18.65 3.43
N SER A 8 4.80 -19.63 3.13
CA SER A 8 4.86 -20.90 3.86
C SER A 8 5.23 -20.70 5.33
N LEU A 9 6.19 -19.83 5.61
CA LEU A 9 6.61 -19.48 6.97
C LEU A 9 5.49 -18.77 7.74
N ALA A 10 4.79 -17.82 7.10
CA ALA A 10 3.66 -17.10 7.70
C ALA A 10 2.45 -18.02 7.97
N ALA A 11 2.26 -19.07 7.17
CA ALA A 11 1.26 -20.11 7.41
C ALA A 11 1.68 -21.08 8.53
N THR A 12 2.88 -21.64 8.45
CA THR A 12 3.27 -22.80 9.28
C THR A 12 3.96 -22.44 10.60
N HIS A 13 4.60 -21.27 10.71
CA HIS A 13 5.37 -20.92 11.90
C HIS A 13 4.44 -20.55 13.08
N PRO A 14 4.57 -21.16 14.28
CA PRO A 14 3.60 -21.01 15.38
C PRO A 14 3.40 -19.59 15.91
N LEU A 15 4.40 -18.71 15.78
CA LEU A 15 4.28 -17.31 16.20
C LEU A 15 3.65 -16.45 15.10
N LEU A 16 4.05 -16.65 13.84
CA LEU A 16 3.57 -15.83 12.73
C LEU A 16 2.12 -16.14 12.39
N SER A 17 1.77 -17.43 12.36
CA SER A 17 0.39 -17.91 12.19
C SER A 17 -0.54 -17.35 13.27
N ARG A 18 -0.13 -17.32 14.54
CA ARG A 18 -0.92 -16.67 15.60
C ARG A 18 -1.04 -15.16 15.40
N LEU A 19 0.04 -14.47 15.04
CA LEU A 19 0.04 -13.02 14.81
C LEU A 19 -0.87 -12.61 13.65
N ASN A 20 -0.91 -13.42 12.58
CA ASN A 20 -1.80 -13.19 11.44
C ASN A 20 -3.17 -13.85 11.59
N ASN A 21 -3.51 -14.39 12.76
CA ASN A 21 -4.75 -15.13 13.02
C ASN A 21 -5.02 -16.26 12.02
N HIS A 22 -3.97 -16.97 11.62
CA HIS A 22 -4.00 -18.08 10.66
C HIS A 22 -4.55 -17.67 9.28
N ALA A 23 -4.34 -16.41 8.88
CA ALA A 23 -4.84 -15.87 7.60
C ALA A 23 -4.33 -16.67 6.40
N PHE A 24 -3.11 -17.22 6.48
CA PHE A 24 -2.47 -18.01 5.42
C PHE A 24 -2.74 -19.53 5.50
N ASP A 25 -3.30 -20.03 6.61
CA ASP A 25 -3.73 -21.44 6.75
C ASP A 25 -5.12 -21.67 6.13
N SER A 26 -5.80 -20.59 5.78
CA SER A 26 -7.15 -20.62 5.27
C SER A 26 -7.19 -21.19 3.85
N ALA A 27 -8.14 -22.10 3.58
CA ALA A 27 -8.47 -22.60 2.22
C ALA A 27 -8.92 -21.49 1.23
N ARG A 28 -8.85 -20.22 1.66
CA ARG A 28 -9.13 -18.96 0.96
C ARG A 28 -7.89 -18.40 0.25
N VAL A 29 -6.69 -18.92 0.53
CA VAL A 29 -5.45 -18.51 -0.12
C VAL A 29 -5.10 -19.53 -1.19
N THR A 30 -5.09 -19.10 -2.46
CA THR A 30 -4.61 -19.94 -3.57
C THR A 30 -3.28 -19.40 -4.04
N THR A 31 -2.22 -20.18 -3.86
CA THR A 31 -0.87 -19.85 -4.33
C THR A 31 -0.74 -20.30 -5.78
N LEU A 32 -0.62 -19.35 -6.71
CA LEU A 32 -0.32 -19.66 -8.10
C LEU A 32 1.19 -19.59 -8.33
N THR A 33 1.81 -20.74 -8.58
CA THR A 33 3.20 -20.86 -9.07
C THR A 33 3.15 -21.32 -10.53
N GLY A 34 3.39 -20.39 -11.47
CA GLY A 34 3.49 -20.73 -12.89
C GLY A 34 3.98 -19.56 -13.74
N PRO A 35 4.65 -19.83 -14.89
CA PRO A 35 5.17 -18.79 -15.79
C PRO A 35 4.10 -18.06 -16.61
N GLY A 36 2.81 -18.31 -16.35
CA GLY A 36 1.69 -17.72 -17.07
C GLY A 36 0.60 -17.25 -16.11
N ILE A 37 0.19 -15.99 -16.26
CA ILE A 37 -0.88 -15.38 -15.47
C ILE A 37 -2.21 -15.97 -15.91
N SER A 38 -2.81 -16.79 -15.06
CA SER A 38 -4.23 -17.12 -15.13
C SER A 38 -4.89 -16.65 -13.83
N PRO A 39 -6.00 -15.88 -13.87
CA PRO A 39 -6.74 -15.58 -12.66
C PRO A 39 -7.16 -16.89 -11.99
N GLY A 40 -6.87 -17.04 -10.70
CA GLY A 40 -7.35 -18.19 -9.92
C GLY A 40 -8.88 -18.29 -9.96
N GLU A 41 -9.40 -19.51 -9.75
CA GLU A 41 -10.84 -19.77 -9.75
C GLU A 41 -11.60 -18.89 -8.73
N PHE A 42 -12.85 -18.54 -9.05
CA PHE A 42 -13.74 -17.82 -8.13
C PHE A 42 -14.13 -18.70 -6.94
N ARG A 43 -14.02 -18.18 -5.70
CA ARG A 43 -14.54 -18.84 -4.50
C ARG A 43 -15.17 -17.84 -3.54
N GLN A 44 -16.41 -18.14 -3.14
CA GLN A 44 -17.14 -17.43 -2.10
C GLN A 44 -16.58 -17.77 -0.71
N ILE A 45 -16.34 -16.75 0.11
CA ILE A 45 -15.76 -16.92 1.45
C ILE A 45 -16.82 -16.72 2.53
N TYR A 46 -17.00 -17.72 3.39
CA TYR A 46 -17.93 -17.70 4.54
C TYR A 46 -17.20 -17.46 5.88
N GLN A 47 -17.70 -16.62 6.77
CA GLN A 47 -17.11 -16.42 8.12
C GLN A 47 -17.32 -17.65 9.01
N ALA A 48 -16.25 -18.17 9.63
CA ALA A 48 -16.40 -19.16 10.72
C ALA A 48 -16.57 -18.42 12.05
N ALA A 49 -17.63 -18.73 12.79
CA ALA A 49 -17.91 -18.13 14.09
C ALA A 49 -16.78 -18.41 15.09
N SER A 50 -16.29 -17.36 15.76
CA SER A 50 -15.17 -17.44 16.71
C SER A 50 -15.57 -17.91 18.11
N ASP A 51 -16.82 -18.34 18.33
CA ASP A 51 -17.32 -18.73 19.65
C ASP A 51 -17.78 -20.18 19.68
N ARG A 52 -17.02 -21.04 20.38
CA ARG A 52 -17.41 -22.44 20.70
C ARG A 52 -18.69 -22.57 21.54
N LYS A 53 -19.30 -21.46 21.98
CA LYS A 53 -20.50 -21.43 22.85
C LYS A 53 -21.74 -20.78 22.22
N ARG A 54 -21.64 -20.20 21.01
CA ARG A 54 -22.80 -19.64 20.30
C ARG A 54 -23.18 -20.59 19.17
N LYS A 55 -24.48 -20.81 18.94
CA LYS A 55 -24.95 -21.47 17.71
C LYS A 55 -24.25 -20.80 16.52
N PRO A 56 -23.73 -21.55 15.53
CA PRO A 56 -23.10 -20.95 14.36
C PRO A 56 -24.14 -20.03 13.73
N ASP A 57 -23.89 -18.72 13.75
CA ASP A 57 -24.63 -17.81 12.89
C ASP A 57 -24.45 -18.29 11.45
N ASP A 58 -25.52 -18.21 10.68
CA ASP A 58 -25.59 -18.63 9.28
C ASP A 58 -24.35 -18.10 8.52
N PRO A 59 -23.59 -18.95 7.81
CA PRO A 59 -22.35 -18.53 7.17
C PRO A 59 -22.58 -17.34 6.23
N ARG A 60 -22.01 -16.19 6.57
CA ARG A 60 -22.10 -14.96 5.77
C ARG A 60 -20.91 -14.82 4.85
N HIS A 61 -21.18 -14.45 3.60
CA HIS A 61 -20.16 -14.07 2.64
C HIS A 61 -19.40 -12.82 3.11
N VAL A 62 -18.06 -12.87 3.20
CA VAL A 62 -17.24 -11.74 3.72
C VAL A 62 -16.43 -11.06 2.61
N ALA A 63 -15.77 -11.82 1.74
CA ALA A 63 -14.92 -11.29 0.67
C ALA A 63 -14.62 -12.37 -0.37
N GLU A 64 -13.97 -12.02 -1.48
CA GLU A 64 -13.28 -12.98 -2.34
C GLU A 64 -11.81 -12.56 -2.44
N VAL A 65 -10.89 -13.51 -2.32
CA VAL A 65 -9.45 -13.24 -2.29
C VAL A 65 -8.75 -14.05 -3.36
N ARG A 66 -7.88 -13.38 -4.14
CA ARG A 66 -6.99 -14.01 -5.12
C ARG A 66 -5.56 -13.60 -4.80
N VAL A 67 -4.69 -14.59 -4.58
CA VAL A 67 -3.27 -14.36 -4.31
C VAL A 67 -2.47 -14.72 -5.55
N MET A 68 -1.52 -13.87 -5.93
CA MET A 68 -0.70 -14.02 -7.12
C MET A 68 0.76 -13.78 -6.75
N ASN A 69 1.62 -14.76 -7.04
CA ASN A 69 3.06 -14.67 -6.78
C ASN A 69 3.78 -14.28 -8.07
N LEU A 70 4.01 -12.98 -8.23
CA LEU A 70 4.42 -12.35 -9.48
C LEU A 70 5.01 -10.97 -9.18
N ASP A 71 6.02 -10.57 -9.96
CA ASP A 71 6.53 -9.20 -9.97
C ASP A 71 5.40 -8.22 -10.34
N ALA A 72 5.17 -7.23 -9.47
CA ALA A 72 4.04 -6.31 -9.59
C ALA A 72 4.08 -5.48 -10.89
N ASP A 73 5.27 -5.15 -11.39
CA ASP A 73 5.42 -4.40 -12.63
C ASP A 73 4.95 -5.24 -13.82
N LYS A 74 5.33 -6.52 -13.86
CA LYS A 74 4.84 -7.49 -14.86
C LYS A 74 3.33 -7.74 -14.73
N PHE A 75 2.80 -7.78 -13.51
CA PHE A 75 1.37 -7.91 -13.28
C PHE A 75 0.60 -6.77 -13.92
N LEU A 76 1.00 -5.52 -13.66
CA LEU A 76 0.31 -4.34 -14.15
C LEU A 76 0.35 -4.22 -15.68
N GLU A 77 1.40 -4.72 -16.33
CA GLU A 77 1.49 -4.80 -17.79
C GLU A 77 0.44 -5.72 -18.40
N GLN A 78 0.20 -6.88 -17.79
CA GLN A 78 -0.58 -7.95 -18.40
C GLN A 78 -2.04 -7.97 -17.94
N VAL A 79 -2.31 -7.49 -16.73
CA VAL A 79 -3.65 -7.54 -16.14
C VAL A 79 -4.61 -6.59 -16.89
N LYS A 80 -5.85 -7.04 -17.05
CA LYS A 80 -6.94 -6.25 -17.64
C LYS A 80 -7.89 -5.77 -16.55
N GLY A 81 -8.58 -4.66 -16.83
CA GLY A 81 -9.57 -4.07 -15.94
C GLY A 81 -9.03 -2.90 -15.12
N PHE A 82 -9.89 -2.44 -14.21
CA PHE A 82 -9.63 -1.32 -13.33
C PHE A 82 -9.97 -1.70 -11.88
N TRP A 83 -9.33 -1.03 -10.93
CA TRP A 83 -9.55 -1.20 -9.51
C TRP A 83 -10.01 0.10 -8.89
N ASP A 84 -10.99 0.02 -8.00
CA ASP A 84 -11.45 1.18 -7.22
C ASP A 84 -10.50 1.50 -6.08
N VAL A 85 -9.79 0.50 -5.56
CA VAL A 85 -8.76 0.68 -4.53
C VAL A 85 -7.50 -0.07 -4.93
N ILE A 86 -6.35 0.60 -4.85
CA ILE A 86 -5.03 -0.01 -5.02
C ILE A 86 -4.18 0.32 -3.79
N ILE A 87 -3.54 -0.68 -3.19
CA ILE A 87 -2.61 -0.46 -2.07
C ILE A 87 -1.23 -0.93 -2.53
N VAL A 88 -0.27 -0.02 -2.54
CA VAL A 88 1.13 -0.28 -2.86
C VAL A 88 1.92 -0.25 -1.56
N ASP A 89 2.17 -1.44 -1.03
CA ASP A 89 2.93 -1.68 0.19
C ASP A 89 4.21 -2.45 -0.17
N MET A 90 5.28 -1.69 -0.41
CA MET A 90 6.57 -2.22 -0.90
C MET A 90 7.67 -1.94 0.14
N PRO A 91 8.74 -2.76 0.15
CA PRO A 91 9.93 -2.44 0.93
C PRO A 91 10.61 -1.18 0.43
N ASP A 92 11.31 -0.50 1.33
CA ASP A 92 12.02 0.75 1.02
C ASP A 92 13.05 0.59 -0.13
N PRO A 93 13.26 1.64 -0.94
CA PRO A 93 13.99 1.61 -2.22
C PRO A 93 15.54 1.58 -2.06
N SER A 94 16.03 0.68 -1.22
CA SER A 94 17.44 0.51 -0.86
C SER A 94 18.31 -0.18 -1.93
N THR A 95 17.68 -0.87 -2.88
CA THR A 95 18.36 -1.52 -4.01
C THR A 95 17.81 -1.03 -5.35
N PRO A 96 18.55 -1.18 -6.47
CA PRO A 96 18.04 -0.86 -7.80
C PRO A 96 16.72 -1.57 -8.13
N GLU A 97 16.57 -2.84 -7.73
CA GLU A 97 15.38 -3.65 -7.98
C GLU A 97 14.16 -3.16 -7.21
N LEU A 98 14.34 -2.58 -6.02
CA LEU A 98 13.25 -1.97 -5.26
C LEU A 98 12.96 -0.57 -5.79
N SER A 99 13.99 0.23 -6.06
CA SER A 99 13.85 1.60 -6.56
C SER A 99 13.09 1.69 -7.89
N LYS A 100 13.19 0.67 -8.76
CA LYS A 100 12.39 0.60 -10.00
C LYS A 100 10.88 0.63 -9.75
N LEU A 101 10.42 0.09 -8.61
CA LEU A 101 9.00 0.03 -8.22
C LEU A 101 8.48 1.37 -7.67
N TYR A 102 9.36 2.34 -7.48
CA TYR A 102 9.03 3.72 -7.12
C TYR A 102 9.26 4.69 -8.28
N SER A 103 9.38 4.18 -9.51
CA SER A 103 9.60 4.99 -10.70
C SER A 103 8.31 5.61 -11.24
N LYS A 104 8.45 6.71 -11.99
CA LYS A 104 7.34 7.31 -12.75
C LYS A 104 6.68 6.27 -13.67
N GLU A 105 7.46 5.41 -14.32
CA GLU A 105 6.98 4.39 -15.24
C GLU A 105 6.09 3.36 -14.53
N PHE A 106 6.50 2.88 -13.35
CA PHE A 106 5.69 2.01 -12.53
C PHE A 106 4.38 2.70 -12.10
N TYR A 107 4.47 3.93 -11.59
CA TYR A 107 3.28 4.68 -11.16
C TYR A 107 2.33 5.02 -12.32
N LEU A 108 2.83 5.21 -13.55
CA LEU A 108 1.97 5.35 -14.72
C LEU A 108 1.15 4.08 -14.98
N LYS A 109 1.75 2.90 -14.80
CA LYS A 109 1.02 1.63 -14.91
C LYS A 109 -0.06 1.53 -13.84
N VAL A 110 0.26 1.89 -12.58
CA VAL A 110 -0.74 1.97 -11.49
C VAL A 110 -1.87 2.95 -11.85
N TYR A 111 -1.53 4.14 -12.34
CA TYR A 111 -2.49 5.16 -12.77
C TYR A 111 -3.44 4.62 -13.86
N HIS A 112 -2.94 3.84 -14.82
CA HIS A 112 -3.77 3.26 -15.87
C HIS A 112 -4.67 2.11 -15.38
N ARG A 113 -4.40 1.53 -14.21
CA ARG A 113 -5.23 0.50 -13.59
C ARG A 113 -6.22 1.08 -12.56
N LEU A 114 -6.05 2.31 -12.10
CA LEU A 114 -6.99 2.94 -11.17
C LEU A 114 -8.31 3.32 -11.86
N SER A 115 -9.47 3.05 -11.26
CA SER A 115 -10.76 3.48 -11.81
C SER A 115 -10.90 5.01 -11.78
N LYS A 116 -11.96 5.57 -12.41
CA LYS A 116 -12.14 7.03 -12.48
C LYS A 116 -12.24 7.68 -11.09
N ASN A 117 -12.97 7.04 -10.19
CA ASN A 117 -13.18 7.48 -8.81
C ASN A 117 -12.34 6.66 -7.83
N GLY A 118 -11.34 5.94 -8.33
CA GLY A 118 -10.51 5.08 -7.51
C GLY A 118 -9.53 5.86 -6.66
N ILE A 119 -9.11 5.25 -5.55
CA ILE A 119 -8.09 5.78 -4.63
C ILE A 119 -6.97 4.75 -4.53
N ALA A 120 -5.73 5.20 -4.66
CA ALA A 120 -4.57 4.40 -4.35
C ALA A 120 -3.92 4.87 -3.04
N SER A 121 -3.33 3.96 -2.28
CA SER A 121 -2.45 4.27 -1.16
C SER A 121 -1.04 3.74 -1.47
N VAL A 122 -0.01 4.56 -1.26
CA VAL A 122 1.38 4.22 -1.54
C VAL A 122 2.21 4.50 -0.30
N GLN A 123 2.86 3.48 0.26
CA GLN A 123 3.88 3.65 1.29
C GLN A 123 5.06 4.44 0.73
N ALA A 124 5.65 5.33 1.54
CA ALA A 124 6.64 6.28 1.06
C ALA A 124 7.78 6.57 2.05
N THR A 125 8.20 5.57 2.82
CA THR A 125 9.28 5.66 3.82
C THR A 125 8.94 6.65 4.95
N SER A 126 9.94 7.20 5.65
CA SER A 126 9.76 8.17 6.73
C SER A 126 9.82 9.63 6.24
N PRO A 127 8.80 10.48 6.52
CA PRO A 127 8.87 11.91 6.24
C PRO A 127 9.85 12.67 7.16
N TYR A 128 10.37 12.00 8.21
CA TYR A 128 11.33 12.55 9.15
C TYR A 128 12.74 12.00 8.92
N LEU A 129 12.94 10.69 9.04
CA LEU A 129 14.24 10.03 8.92
C LEU A 129 14.69 9.85 7.47
N ALA A 130 13.75 9.81 6.52
CA ALA A 130 13.99 9.61 5.10
C ALA A 130 13.30 10.70 4.27
N LYS A 131 13.28 11.93 4.81
CA LYS A 131 12.48 13.05 4.31
C LYS A 131 12.58 13.25 2.80
N GLU A 132 13.80 13.26 2.25
CA GLU A 132 13.97 13.49 0.81
C GLU A 132 13.43 12.31 -0.02
N SER A 133 13.57 11.08 0.45
CA SER A 133 12.97 9.90 -0.16
C SER A 133 11.45 10.03 -0.21
N TYR A 134 10.82 10.37 0.92
CA TYR A 134 9.37 10.61 1.01
C TYR A 134 8.89 11.69 0.03
N LEU A 135 9.59 12.83 -0.03
CA LEU A 135 9.23 13.94 -0.92
C LEU A 135 9.47 13.60 -2.40
N CYS A 136 10.55 12.87 -2.72
CA CYS A 136 10.84 12.40 -4.07
C CYS A 136 9.77 11.43 -4.58
N ILE A 137 9.29 10.52 -3.73
CA ILE A 137 8.19 9.62 -4.06
C ILE A 137 6.91 10.43 -4.39
N GLY A 138 6.58 11.43 -3.56
CA GLY A 138 5.46 12.34 -3.82
C GLY A 138 5.58 13.09 -5.15
N ARG A 139 6.74 13.68 -5.45
CA ARG A 139 6.99 14.35 -6.75
C ARG A 139 6.85 13.38 -7.92
N THR A 140 7.33 12.14 -7.75
CA THR A 140 7.28 11.11 -8.78
C THR A 140 5.83 10.68 -9.07
N LEU A 141 4.99 10.51 -8.04
CA LEU A 141 3.55 10.25 -8.18
C LEU A 141 2.82 11.37 -8.93
N ILE A 142 3.10 12.63 -8.58
CA ILE A 142 2.54 13.80 -9.29
C ILE A 142 2.95 13.78 -10.77
N SER A 143 4.21 13.44 -11.06
CA SER A 143 4.73 13.36 -12.42
C SER A 143 4.08 12.24 -13.25
N ALA A 144 3.59 11.18 -12.60
CA ALA A 144 2.82 10.10 -13.20
C ALA A 144 1.33 10.47 -13.42
N GLY A 145 0.90 11.64 -12.96
CA GLY A 145 -0.45 12.15 -13.21
C GLY A 145 -1.42 12.03 -12.05
N PHE A 146 -0.96 11.62 -10.86
CA PHE A 146 -1.80 11.61 -9.66
C PHE A 146 -1.99 13.01 -9.07
N PHE A 147 -3.14 13.22 -8.44
CA PHE A 147 -3.27 14.12 -7.31
C PHE A 147 -2.91 13.35 -6.04
N ILE A 148 -2.13 13.95 -5.13
CA ILE A 148 -1.67 13.29 -3.90
C ILE A 148 -2.14 14.03 -2.66
N LEU A 149 -2.44 13.28 -1.60
CA LEU A 149 -2.64 13.75 -0.25
C LEU A 149 -1.62 13.04 0.66
N PRO A 150 -0.59 13.75 1.16
CA PRO A 150 0.37 13.18 2.10
C PRO A 150 -0.28 12.88 3.45
N TYR A 151 0.12 11.79 4.07
CA TYR A 151 -0.23 11.48 5.46
C TYR A 151 0.86 10.65 6.13
N HIS A 152 0.92 10.70 7.46
CA HIS A 152 1.96 10.02 8.23
C HIS A 152 1.50 9.65 9.63
N GLU A 153 2.13 8.64 10.22
CA GLU A 153 1.88 8.19 11.59
C GLU A 153 3.17 7.63 12.20
N ASN A 154 3.34 7.81 13.51
CA ASN A 154 4.38 7.17 14.26
C ASN A 154 4.04 5.69 14.49
N VAL A 155 4.68 4.82 13.71
CA VAL A 155 4.60 3.38 13.88
C VAL A 155 5.63 2.94 14.91
N PRO A 156 5.26 2.34 16.06
CA PRO A 156 6.18 2.11 17.18
C PRO A 156 7.50 1.39 16.85
N SER A 157 7.50 0.51 15.84
CA SER A 157 8.69 -0.23 15.41
C SER A 157 9.53 0.47 14.33
N PHE A 158 9.00 1.52 13.69
CA PHE A 158 9.63 2.20 12.54
C PHE A 158 9.78 3.71 12.72
N GLY A 159 9.19 4.29 13.78
CA GLY A 159 9.11 5.73 13.98
C GLY A 159 8.08 6.37 13.05
N ASP A 160 8.30 7.65 12.73
CA ASP A 160 7.43 8.42 11.84
C ASP A 160 7.45 7.83 10.42
N TRP A 161 6.33 7.29 9.96
CA TRP A 161 6.19 6.60 8.69
C TRP A 161 5.15 7.29 7.81
N GLY A 162 5.40 7.34 6.51
CA GLY A 162 4.67 8.17 5.56
C GLY A 162 4.03 7.38 4.43
N TRP A 163 2.94 7.95 3.93
CA TRP A 163 2.18 7.43 2.81
C TRP A 163 1.59 8.58 1.97
N PHE A 164 1.16 8.24 0.75
CA PHE A 164 0.36 9.13 -0.09
C PHE A 164 -0.95 8.46 -0.48
N LEU A 165 -2.07 9.13 -0.19
CA LEU A 165 -3.32 8.84 -0.89
C LEU A 165 -3.25 9.49 -2.27
N CYS A 166 -3.56 8.71 -3.30
CA CYS A 166 -3.40 9.07 -4.70
C CYS A 166 -4.74 8.93 -5.41
N THR A 167 -5.14 9.97 -6.13
CA THR A 167 -6.35 9.97 -6.95
C THR A 167 -6.04 10.47 -8.35
N ARG A 168 -6.97 10.26 -9.30
CA ARG A 168 -6.84 10.89 -10.62
C ARG A 168 -6.99 12.40 -10.51
N LYS A 169 -6.36 13.14 -11.41
CA LYS A 169 -6.35 14.62 -11.41
C LYS A 169 -7.74 15.28 -11.53
N ASP A 170 -8.73 14.56 -12.04
CA ASP A 170 -10.12 15.02 -12.13
C ASP A 170 -10.91 14.82 -10.83
N TRP A 171 -10.25 14.35 -9.76
CA TRP A 171 -10.84 14.30 -8.43
C TRP A 171 -11.14 15.71 -7.90
N ASP A 172 -12.38 15.92 -7.49
CA ASP A 172 -12.81 17.18 -6.89
C ASP A 172 -12.20 17.33 -5.48
N ASN A 173 -11.22 18.22 -5.37
CA ASN A 173 -10.53 18.51 -4.12
C ASN A 173 -11.47 19.04 -3.02
N SER A 174 -12.55 19.74 -3.37
CA SER A 174 -13.52 20.22 -2.39
C SER A 174 -14.30 19.06 -1.79
N LEU A 175 -14.72 18.12 -2.65
CA LEU A 175 -15.39 16.89 -2.24
C LEU A 175 -14.46 15.96 -1.43
N GLY A 176 -13.17 15.89 -1.80
CA GLY A 176 -12.17 15.11 -1.05
C GLY A 176 -11.97 15.63 0.37
N LYS A 177 -11.81 16.95 0.55
CA LYS A 177 -11.67 17.56 1.88
C LYS A 177 -12.94 17.37 2.71
N GLN A 178 -14.11 17.54 2.11
CA GLN A 178 -15.38 17.33 2.79
C GLN A 178 -15.52 15.87 3.26
N ARG A 179 -15.20 14.90 2.39
CA ARG A 179 -15.24 13.47 2.73
C ARG A 179 -14.33 13.11 3.89
N ILE A 180 -13.15 13.72 3.96
CA ILE A 180 -12.21 13.52 5.08
C ILE A 180 -12.75 14.16 6.37
N SER A 181 -13.34 15.35 6.29
CA SER A 181 -13.94 15.99 7.47
C SER A 181 -15.14 15.23 8.00
N GLU A 182 -15.93 14.59 7.15
CA GLU A 182 -17.14 13.84 7.51
C GLU A 182 -16.88 12.31 7.62
N LEU A 183 -15.62 11.89 7.56
CA LEU A 183 -15.26 10.47 7.57
C LEU A 183 -15.71 9.81 8.88
N GLU A 184 -16.41 8.69 8.75
CA GLU A 184 -16.81 7.84 9.86
C GLU A 184 -16.42 6.39 9.51
N PHE A 185 -15.87 5.65 10.48
CA PHE A 185 -15.53 4.25 10.27
C PHE A 185 -16.69 3.34 10.67
N THR A 186 -17.21 2.60 9.69
CA THR A 186 -18.29 1.63 9.89
C THR A 186 -17.77 0.25 10.29
N VAL A 187 -16.45 0.06 10.31
CA VAL A 187 -15.78 -1.20 10.67
C VAL A 187 -15.09 -1.04 12.03
N PRO A 188 -15.06 -2.11 12.86
CA PRO A 188 -14.31 -2.06 14.11
C PRO A 188 -12.81 -1.87 13.85
N THR A 189 -12.20 -0.87 14.49
CA THR A 189 -10.76 -0.59 14.42
C THR A 189 -10.14 -0.70 15.82
N ARG A 190 -8.83 -0.97 15.87
CA ARG A 190 -8.06 -1.01 17.13
C ARG A 190 -7.22 0.25 17.39
N PHE A 191 -6.91 0.98 16.32
CA PHE A 191 -6.01 2.13 16.35
C PHE A 191 -6.68 3.32 15.67
N LEU A 192 -7.05 3.14 14.40
CA LEU A 192 -7.56 4.23 13.56
C LEU A 192 -8.93 4.71 14.03
N THR A 193 -9.05 6.00 14.37
CA THR A 193 -10.33 6.73 14.49
C THR A 193 -10.36 7.86 13.46
N PRO A 194 -11.53 8.42 13.11
CA PRO A 194 -11.59 9.56 12.21
C PRO A 194 -10.72 10.73 12.66
N GLU A 195 -10.61 10.97 13.96
CA GLU A 195 -9.76 12.01 14.56
C GLU A 195 -8.27 11.68 14.37
N VAL A 196 -7.87 10.43 14.59
CA VAL A 196 -6.49 9.98 14.34
C VAL A 196 -6.14 10.18 12.88
N PHE A 197 -6.96 9.69 11.95
CA PHE A 197 -6.69 9.86 10.50
C PHE A 197 -6.62 11.33 10.09
N ARG A 198 -7.48 12.21 10.64
CA ARG A 198 -7.38 13.66 10.37
C ARG A 198 -6.07 14.25 10.92
N SER A 199 -5.55 13.74 12.03
CA SER A 199 -4.27 14.17 12.59
C SER A 199 -3.06 13.69 11.78
N GLU A 200 -3.15 12.52 11.14
CA GLU A 200 -2.12 11.99 10.23
C GLU A 200 -1.88 12.89 8.99
N LEU A 201 -2.82 13.79 8.69
CA LEU A 201 -2.70 14.78 7.59
C LEU A 201 -1.92 16.05 7.99
N VAL A 202 -1.56 16.20 9.26
CA VAL A 202 -0.99 17.42 9.81
C VAL A 202 0.53 17.34 9.88
N PHE A 203 1.21 18.10 9.02
CA PHE A 203 2.66 18.18 9.00
C PHE A 203 3.18 19.43 9.72
N GLY A 204 4.31 19.27 10.42
CA GLY A 204 5.06 20.38 11.00
C GLY A 204 5.65 21.32 9.93
N LYS A 205 6.01 22.54 10.35
CA LYS A 205 6.56 23.57 9.46
C LYS A 205 7.83 23.04 8.76
N GLY A 206 7.81 23.06 7.43
CA GLY A 206 8.96 22.68 6.60
C GLY A 206 9.15 21.17 6.40
N MET A 207 8.30 20.31 6.98
CA MET A 207 8.38 18.85 6.77
C MET A 207 8.05 18.46 5.32
N THR A 208 7.15 19.20 4.67
CA THR A 208 6.74 18.95 3.27
C THR A 208 7.52 19.76 2.24
N GLN A 209 8.63 20.38 2.63
CA GLN A 209 9.44 21.24 1.76
C GLN A 209 10.79 20.60 1.46
N SER A 210 11.18 20.63 0.18
CA SER A 210 12.50 20.24 -0.30
C SER A 210 13.05 21.27 -1.28
N ARG A 211 14.38 21.31 -1.40
CA ARG A 211 15.09 22.06 -2.45
C ARG A 211 15.28 21.22 -3.72
N HIS A 212 15.16 19.91 -3.62
CA HIS A 212 15.23 18.98 -4.74
C HIS A 212 13.93 19.03 -5.55
N THR A 213 14.09 18.85 -6.85
CA THR A 213 13.01 18.86 -7.85
C THR A 213 12.97 17.59 -8.68
N GLU A 214 14.00 16.75 -8.52
CA GLU A 214 14.20 15.51 -9.25
C GLU A 214 13.07 14.53 -8.95
N ILE A 215 12.75 13.72 -9.96
CA ILE A 215 11.79 12.63 -9.88
C ILE A 215 12.52 11.31 -10.17
N ASN A 216 12.02 10.23 -9.58
CA ASN A 216 12.57 8.90 -9.80
C ASN A 216 12.05 8.32 -11.12
N THR A 217 12.94 7.95 -12.02
CA THR A 217 12.60 7.28 -13.29
C THR A 217 13.48 6.06 -13.48
N LEU A 218 13.09 5.12 -14.35
CA LEU A 218 13.93 3.95 -14.63
C LEU A 218 15.33 4.32 -15.17
N LEU A 219 15.44 5.40 -15.94
CA LEU A 219 16.72 5.88 -16.50
C LEU A 219 17.50 6.76 -15.54
N PHE A 220 16.84 7.37 -14.55
CA PHE A 220 17.45 8.26 -13.57
C PHE A 220 16.90 7.94 -12.17
N PRO A 221 17.43 6.88 -11.53
CA PRO A 221 16.89 6.35 -10.27
C PRO A 221 17.38 7.13 -9.04
N VAL A 222 17.11 8.44 -8.99
CA VAL A 222 17.60 9.34 -7.92
C VAL A 222 17.19 8.91 -6.52
N LEU A 223 16.06 8.22 -6.40
CA LEU A 223 15.54 7.79 -5.10
C LEU A 223 16.48 6.81 -4.40
N LEU A 224 17.21 5.99 -5.17
CA LEU A 224 18.21 5.09 -4.61
C LEU A 224 19.33 5.87 -3.89
N SER A 225 19.75 7.00 -4.46
CA SER A 225 20.77 7.87 -3.88
C SER A 225 20.25 8.57 -2.63
N TYR A 226 19.06 9.17 -2.69
CA TYR A 226 18.44 9.84 -1.54
C TYR A 226 18.22 8.87 -0.37
N TYR A 227 17.80 7.64 -0.66
CA TYR A 227 17.61 6.65 0.38
C TYR A 227 18.93 6.22 1.00
N ASN A 228 19.92 5.82 0.21
CA ASN A 228 21.16 5.24 0.72
C ASN A 228 22.15 6.26 1.32
N HIS A 229 22.02 7.55 0.99
CA HIS A 229 22.99 8.57 1.42
C HIS A 229 22.41 9.69 2.27
N GLU A 230 21.09 9.89 2.26
CA GLU A 230 20.45 11.02 2.95
C GLU A 230 19.36 10.58 3.92
N SER A 231 19.04 9.28 3.98
CA SER A 231 18.04 8.73 4.88
C SER A 231 18.69 7.96 6.02
N TRP A 232 18.03 7.94 7.19
CA TRP A 232 18.42 7.16 8.37
C TRP A 232 19.80 7.54 8.95
N LEU A 233 20.31 8.73 8.65
CA LEU A 233 21.62 9.22 9.11
C LEU A 233 21.70 9.49 10.64
N LEU A 234 20.55 9.44 11.33
CA LEU A 234 20.45 9.67 12.77
C LEU A 234 20.40 8.36 13.58
N GLU A 235 20.50 7.21 12.92
CA GLU A 235 20.74 5.89 13.54
C GLU A 235 22.24 5.59 13.61
#